data_AF-A0A356QL66-F1
#
_entry.id   AF-A0A356QL66-F1
#
_cell.length_a   1.000
_cell.length_b   1.000
_cell.length_c   1.000
_cell.angle_alpha   90.00
_cell.angle_beta   90.00
_cell.angle_gamma   90.00
#
_symmetry.space_group_name_H-M   'P 1'
#
loop_
_entity.id
_entity.type
_entity.pdbx_description
1 polymer ?
#
loop_
_entity_poly.entity_id
_entity_poly.type
_entity_poly.pdbx_seq_one_letter_code
_entity_poly.pdbx_strand_id
1 'polypeptide(L)' 'PPWLSGSAESAYYLCANRGKRSVTVDMAKPEGQALIKQLAAQSDVVLENFKVGGLKKYGLDYASLK' A
#
# COMPACT_ATOMS: atom_id res chain seq x y z
N PRO A 1 -6.92 -6.31 20.79
CA PRO A 1 -5.59 -6.72 21.32
C PRO A 1 -4.64 -5.50 21.36
N PRO A 2 -3.90 -5.32 22.47
CA PRO A 2 -3.86 -4.06 23.22
C PRO A 2 -3.80 -2.81 22.33
N TRP A 3 -4.73 -1.89 22.57
CA TRP A 3 -4.85 -0.63 21.85
C TRP A 3 -3.93 0.42 22.48
N LEU A 4 -3.46 1.38 21.68
CA LEU A 4 -2.84 2.57 22.25
C LEU A 4 -3.92 3.38 22.98
N SER A 5 -3.65 3.76 24.23
CA SER A 5 -4.60 4.56 25.03
C SER A 5 -4.99 5.85 24.31
N GLY A 6 -6.29 6.10 24.17
CA GLY A 6 -6.82 7.27 23.46
C GLY A 6 -6.78 7.18 21.93
N SER A 7 -6.52 5.99 21.37
CA SER A 7 -6.46 5.77 19.92
C SER A 7 -7.19 4.48 19.53
N ALA A 8 -7.62 4.41 18.26
CA ALA A 8 -8.14 3.19 17.65
C ALA A 8 -7.01 2.27 17.14
N GLU A 9 -5.75 2.70 17.27
CA GLU A 9 -4.60 1.97 16.75
C GLU A 9 -4.22 0.77 17.62
N SER A 10 -4.02 -0.38 16.97
CA SER A 10 -3.52 -1.58 17.64
C SER A 10 -2.02 -1.48 17.90
N ALA A 11 -1.54 -2.05 19.02
CA ALA A 11 -0.11 -2.15 19.30
C ALA A 11 0.65 -2.86 18.16
N TYR A 12 0.04 -3.87 17.54
CA TYR A 12 0.62 -4.58 16.40
C TYR A 12 0.87 -3.65 15.21
N TYR A 13 -0.14 -2.85 14.84
CA TYR A 13 -0.01 -1.89 13.73
C TYR A 13 1.11 -0.88 14.00
N LEU A 14 1.15 -0.34 15.23
CA LEU A 14 2.18 0.62 15.62
C LEU A 14 3.59 0.01 15.60
N CYS A 15 3.77 -1.21 16.10
CA CYS A 15 5.06 -1.90 16.04
C CYS A 15 5.56 -2.11 14.61
N ALA A 16 4.68 -2.51 13.69
CA ALA A 16 5.06 -2.83 12.32
C ALA A 16 5.15 -1.63 11.37
N ASN A 17 4.51 -0.49 11.70
CA ASN A 17 4.38 0.67 10.81
C ASN A 17 4.90 1.99 11.39
N ARG A 18 5.49 2.00 12.59
CA ARG A 18 6.15 3.19 13.15
C ARG A 18 7.14 3.78 12.15
N GLY A 19 7.08 5.10 11.95
CA GLY A 19 7.97 5.85 11.06
C GLY A 19 7.55 5.85 9.58
N LYS A 20 6.49 5.13 9.21
CA LYS A 20 5.93 5.16 7.85
C LYS A 20 4.89 6.29 7.74
N ARG A 21 4.87 6.97 6.59
CA ARG A 21 3.76 7.84 6.19
C ARG A 21 2.69 6.98 5.50
N SER A 22 1.42 7.28 5.74
CA SER A 22 0.29 6.51 5.21
C SER A 22 -0.63 7.39 4.37
N VAL A 23 -1.15 6.82 3.28
CA VAL A 23 -2.21 7.40 2.45
C VAL A 23 -3.13 6.27 2.00
N THR A 24 -4.44 6.51 2.00
CA THR A 24 -5.43 5.54 1.54
C THR A 24 -5.75 5.79 0.07
N VAL A 25 -5.64 4.76 -0.77
CA VAL A 25 -5.96 4.82 -2.19
C VAL A 25 -6.85 3.64 -2.58
N ASP A 26 -7.94 3.92 -3.28
CA ASP A 26 -8.81 2.87 -3.83
C ASP A 26 -8.28 2.41 -5.19
N MET A 27 -7.55 1.30 -5.20
CA MET A 27 -6.96 0.71 -6.42
C MET A 27 -7.99 0.06 -7.37
N ALA A 28 -9.24 -0.10 -6.94
CA ALA A 28 -10.30 -0.59 -7.84
C ALA A 28 -10.73 0.47 -8.86
N LYS A 29 -10.39 1.75 -8.60
CA LYS A 29 -10.70 2.86 -9.50
C LYS A 29 -9.52 3.21 -10.41
N PRO A 30 -9.75 3.56 -11.69
CA PRO A 30 -8.68 3.94 -12.62
C PRO A 30 -7.80 5.08 -12.10
N GLU A 31 -8.39 6.09 -11.45
CA GLU A 31 -7.66 7.21 -10.86
C GLU A 31 -6.75 6.78 -9.70
N GLY A 32 -7.16 5.79 -8.91
CA GLY A 32 -6.33 5.23 -7.84
C GLY A 32 -5.15 4.43 -8.40
N GLN A 33 -5.38 3.67 -9.48
CA GLN A 33 -4.30 2.97 -10.19
C GLN A 33 -3.29 3.96 -10.77
N ALA A 34 -3.76 5.06 -11.38
CA ALA A 34 -2.90 6.10 -11.92
C ALA A 34 -2.04 6.75 -10.82
N LEU A 35 -2.62 7.07 -9.66
CA LEU A 35 -1.89 7.63 -8.53
C LEU A 35 -0.81 6.66 -8.01
N ILE A 36 -1.13 5.37 -7.86
CA ILE A 36 -0.14 4.36 -7.43
C ILE A 36 1.00 4.25 -8.44
N LYS A 37 0.71 4.26 -9.75
CA LYS A 37 1.75 4.24 -10.80
C LYS A 37 2.65 5.48 -10.74
N GLN A 38 2.09 6.66 -10.48
CA GLN A 38 2.87 7.89 -10.30
C GLN A 38 3.80 7.82 -9.10
N LEU A 39 3.33 7.26 -7.97
CA LEU A 39 4.16 7.03 -6.79
C LEU A 39 5.27 6.00 -7.08
N ALA A 40 4.94 4.90 -7.74
CA ALA A 40 5.89 3.86 -8.12
C ALA A 40 7.00 4.41 -9.03
N ALA A 41 6.66 5.25 -10.01
CA ALA A 41 7.63 5.88 -10.91
C ALA A 41 8.66 6.80 -10.20
N GLN A 42 8.33 7.27 -9.00
CA GLN A 42 9.21 8.12 -8.17
C GLN A 42 9.87 7.32 -7.03
N SER A 43 9.56 6.03 -6.90
CA SER A 43 10.04 5.19 -5.81
C SER A 43 11.20 4.33 -6.28
N ASP A 44 12.23 4.19 -5.45
CA ASP A 44 13.34 3.27 -5.73
C ASP A 44 12.91 1.80 -5.61
N VAL A 45 11.97 1.52 -4.70
CA VAL A 45 11.47 0.16 -4.41
C VAL A 45 9.96 0.18 -4.20
N VAL A 46 9.28 -0.78 -4.83
CA VAL A 46 7.87 -1.10 -4.58
C VAL A 46 7.79 -2.45 -3.88
N LEU A 47 7.14 -2.50 -2.72
CA LEU A 47 6.92 -3.73 -1.94
C LEU A 47 5.42 -4.04 -1.88
N GLU A 48 5.06 -5.28 -2.18
CA GLU A 48 3.68 -5.77 -2.11
C GLU A 48 3.64 -7.20 -1.57
N ASN A 49 2.54 -7.54 -0.88
CA ASN A 49 2.29 -8.88 -0.34
C ASN A 49 0.85 -9.36 -0.61
N PHE A 50 0.26 -8.92 -1.74
CA PHE A 50 -1.04 -9.42 -2.17
C PHE A 50 -0.92 -10.87 -2.66
N LYS A 51 -2.07 -11.53 -2.82
CA LYS A 51 -2.10 -12.88 -3.40
C LYS A 51 -1.41 -12.85 -4.77
N VAL A 52 -0.59 -13.87 -5.05
CA VAL A 52 0.12 -14.03 -6.32
C VAL A 52 -0.81 -13.79 -7.51
N GLY A 53 -0.42 -12.89 -8.40
CA GLY A 53 -1.18 -12.49 -9.59
C GLY A 53 -2.35 -11.52 -9.34
N GLY A 54 -2.65 -11.19 -8.08
CA GLY A 54 -3.78 -10.36 -7.69
C GLY A 54 -3.71 -8.93 -8.22
N LEU A 55 -2.51 -8.37 -8.35
CA LEU A 55 -2.29 -7.01 -8.87
C LEU A 55 -2.33 -6.91 -10.39
N LYS A 56 -2.25 -8.04 -11.12
CA LYS A 56 -2.22 -8.03 -12.59
C LYS A 56 -3.48 -7.41 -13.19
N LYS A 57 -4.65 -7.70 -12.61
CA LYS A 57 -5.94 -7.13 -13.07
C LYS A 57 -6.06 -5.62 -12.85
N TYR A 58 -5.22 -5.04 -12.00
CA TYR A 58 -5.15 -3.60 -11.75
C TYR A 58 -4.00 -2.93 -12.52
N GLY A 59 -3.19 -3.72 -13.25
CA GLY A 59 -1.97 -3.23 -13.90
C GLY A 59 -0.96 -2.67 -12.89
N LEU A 60 -0.88 -3.27 -11.71
CA LEU A 60 0.03 -2.88 -10.62
C LEU A 60 1.02 -4.01 -10.25
N ASP A 61 1.08 -5.07 -11.08
CA ASP A 61 2.09 -6.12 -10.94
C ASP A 61 3.45 -5.66 -11.50
N TYR A 62 4.49 -6.43 -11.21
CA TYR A 62 5.86 -6.10 -11.60
C TYR A 62 6.01 -5.78 -13.10
N ALA A 63 5.42 -6.58 -13.99
CA ALA A 63 5.53 -6.35 -15.42
C ALA A 63 4.85 -5.05 -15.89
N SER A 64 3.81 -4.61 -15.17
CA SER A 64 3.09 -3.37 -15.46
C SER A 64 3.77 -2.12 -14.88
N LEU A 65 4.64 -2.28 -13.88
CA LEU A 65 5.35 -1.17 -13.22
C LEU A 65 6.80 -0.99 -13.66
N LYS A 66 7.37 -1.95 -14.40
CA LYS A 66 8.72 -1.90 -14.95
C LYS A 66 8.80 -1.04 -16.21
#